data_AF-A0A960KFM7-F1
#
_entry.id   AF-A0A960KFM7-F1
#
_cell.length_a   1.000
_cell.length_b   1.000
_cell.length_c   1.000
_cell.angle_alpha   90.00
_cell.angle_beta   90.00
_cell.angle_gamma   90.00
#
_symmetry.space_group_name_H-M   'P 1'
#
loop_
_entity.id
_entity.type
_entity.pdbx_description
1 polymer ?
#
loop_
_entity_poly.entity_id
_entity_poly.type
_entity_poly.pdbx_seq_one_letter_code
_entity_poly.pdbx_strand_id
1 'polypeptide(L)'
;TIKRYKEPVRVRVPKELASELERFPRLCRWLVPNPITMRPYGDIGKTIDRACRLAGVGRFTMHDLKHLGITEALRASNGDVDLVSRLSATSPRLIAERYGHILGRGDHVVQGVATNIYQLVAI
;
A
#
# COMPACT_ATOMS: atom_id res chain seq x y z
N THR A 1 -14.09 11.04 7.56
CA THR A 1 -14.65 9.70 7.78
C THR A 1 -13.57 8.65 7.59
N ILE A 2 -13.08 8.03 8.67
CA ILE A 2 -12.14 6.92 8.56
C ILE A 2 -12.91 5.77 7.90
N LYS A 3 -12.55 5.39 6.67
CA LYS A 3 -13.11 4.19 6.04
C LYS A 3 -12.77 3.01 6.94
N ARG A 4 -13.76 2.48 7.66
CA ARG A 4 -13.63 1.22 8.40
C ARG A 4 -13.38 0.13 7.37
N TYR A 5 -12.15 -0.36 7.29
CA TYR A 5 -11.90 -1.64 6.65
C TYR A 5 -12.68 -2.70 7.44
N LYS A 6 -13.48 -3.51 6.73
CA LYS A 6 -14.43 -4.45 7.33
C LYS A 6 -13.74 -5.48 8.25
N GLU A 7 -12.48 -5.80 7.99
CA GLU A 7 -11.71 -6.78 8.75
C GLU A 7 -10.22 -6.40 8.87
N PRO A 8 -9.55 -6.74 9.98
CA PRO A 8 -8.12 -6.54 10.13
C PRO A 8 -7.33 -7.44 9.18
N VAL A 9 -6.61 -6.83 8.24
CA VAL A 9 -5.67 -7.55 7.38
C VAL A 9 -4.40 -7.85 8.16
N ARG A 10 -4.06 -9.13 8.30
CA ARG A 10 -2.76 -9.54 8.83
C ARG A 10 -1.72 -9.44 7.73
N VAL A 11 -0.72 -8.58 7.93
CA VAL A 11 0.41 -8.43 7.01
C VAL A 11 1.62 -9.08 7.64
N ARG A 12 2.31 -9.92 6.87
CA ARG A 12 3.61 -10.47 7.29
C ARG A 12 4.64 -9.35 7.19
N VAL A 13 5.29 -9.06 8.32
CA VAL A 13 6.38 -8.08 8.39
C VAL A 13 7.71 -8.83 8.20
N PRO A 14 8.65 -8.33 7.38
CA PRO A 14 10.01 -8.88 7.29
C PRO A 14 10.67 -8.92 8.67
N LYS A 15 11.56 -9.91 8.91
CA LYS A 15 12.18 -10.10 10.23
C LYS A 15 12.99 -8.87 10.64
N GLU A 16 13.68 -8.27 9.68
CA GLU A 16 14.52 -7.08 9.85
C GLU A 16 13.67 -5.90 10.31
N LEU A 17 12.51 -5.68 9.67
CA LEU A 17 11.57 -4.64 10.08
C LEU A 17 10.95 -4.95 11.44
N ALA A 18 10.61 -6.22 11.72
CA ALA A 18 10.08 -6.61 13.02
C ALA A 18 11.10 -6.32 14.14
N SER A 19 12.37 -6.69 13.96
CA SER A 19 13.43 -6.42 14.93
C SER A 19 13.64 -4.92 15.16
N GLU A 20 13.60 -4.09 14.11
CA GLU A 20 13.71 -2.64 14.29
C GLU A 20 12.48 -2.05 15.01
N LEU A 21 11.27 -2.54 14.71
CA LEU A 21 10.05 -2.13 15.41
C LEU A 21 10.03 -2.56 16.88
N GLU A 22 10.68 -3.68 17.23
CA GLU A 22 10.83 -4.14 18.62
C GLU A 22 11.77 -3.24 19.44
N ARG A 23 12.74 -2.60 18.78
CA ARG A 23 13.68 -1.66 19.43
C ARG A 23 13.05 -0.32 19.76
N PHE A 24 11.89 -0.01 19.20
CA PHE A 24 11.21 1.27 19.46
C PHE A 24 10.67 1.32 20.89
N PRO A 25 10.94 2.40 21.65
CA PRO A 25 10.46 2.52 23.01
C PRO A 25 8.93 2.55 23.04
N ARG A 26 8.33 1.60 23.77
CA ARG A 26 6.87 1.49 23.95
C ARG A 26 6.38 2.48 25.00
N LEU A 27 6.39 3.77 24.64
CA LEU A 27 6.01 4.85 25.57
C LEU A 27 4.50 4.92 25.82
N CYS A 28 3.67 4.47 24.86
CA CYS A 28 2.22 4.40 25.01
C CYS A 28 1.61 3.36 24.04
N ARG A 29 0.27 3.36 23.92
CA ARG A 29 -0.48 2.43 23.05
C ARG A 29 -0.19 2.53 21.54
N TRP A 30 0.49 3.59 21.09
CA TRP A 30 0.78 3.83 19.68
C TRP A 30 2.19 3.36 19.35
N LEU A 31 2.38 2.76 18.17
CA LEU A 31 3.69 2.23 17.76
C LEU A 31 4.74 3.35 17.58
N VAL A 32 4.33 4.49 17.04
CA VAL A 32 5.17 5.67 16.84
C VAL A 32 4.43 6.91 17.37
N PRO A 33 4.51 7.20 18.67
CA PRO A 33 3.89 8.38 19.24
C PRO A 33 4.73 9.64 18.99
N ASN A 34 4.08 10.78 18.88
CA ASN A 34 4.76 12.06 19.09
C ASN A 34 5.21 12.12 20.56
N PRO A 35 6.51 12.32 20.84
CA PRO A 35 7.04 12.24 22.20
C PRO A 35 6.53 13.35 23.13
N ILE A 36 6.04 14.46 22.58
CA ILE A 36 5.50 15.59 23.35
C ILE A 36 4.03 15.33 23.69
N THR A 37 3.23 14.87 22.72
CA THR A 37 1.77 14.76 22.89
C THR A 37 1.29 13.35 23.24
N MET A 38 2.16 12.35 23.11
CA MET A 38 1.86 10.92 23.29
C MET A 38 0.71 10.40 22.40
N ARG A 39 0.40 11.15 21.33
CA ARG A 39 -0.61 10.84 20.32
C ARG A 39 0.05 10.53 18.98
N PRO A 40 -0.66 9.89 18.03
CA PRO A 40 -0.15 9.68 16.68
C PRO A 40 0.15 11.00 15.99
N TYR A 41 1.12 11.00 15.07
CA TYR A 41 1.31 12.11 14.14
C TYR A 41 0.06 12.27 13.26
N GLY A 42 -0.50 13.48 13.23
CA GLY A 42 -1.66 13.79 12.38
C GLY A 42 -1.29 13.91 10.90
N ASP A 43 -0.04 14.30 10.62
CA ASP A 43 0.51 14.42 9.28
C ASP A 43 2.03 14.16 9.34
N ILE A 44 2.51 13.34 8.41
CA ILE A 44 3.94 13.03 8.21
C ILE A 44 4.46 13.51 6.85
N GLY A 45 3.59 14.08 6.00
CA GLY A 45 3.93 14.53 4.64
C GLY A 45 5.02 15.61 4.64
N LYS A 46 4.90 16.62 5.50
CA LYS A 46 5.93 17.67 5.63
C LYS A 46 7.31 17.11 6.03
N THR A 47 7.33 16.07 6.86
CA THR A 47 8.57 15.41 7.27
C THR A 47 9.22 14.70 6.09
N ILE A 48 8.42 14.03 5.25
CA ILE A 48 8.91 13.35 4.06
C ILE A 48 9.37 14.35 3.00
N ASP A 49 8.62 15.43 2.76
CA ASP A 49 9.03 16.50 1.85
C ASP A 49 10.35 17.14 2.31
N ARG A 50 10.56 17.29 3.62
CA ARG A 50 11.85 17.74 4.17
C ARG A 50 12.95 16.71 3.94
N ALA A 51 12.69 15.42 4.19
CA ALA A 51 13.65 14.36 3.95
C ALA A 51 14.08 14.29 2.47
N CYS A 52 13.13 14.42 1.53
CA CYS A 52 13.41 14.44 0.11
C CYS A 52 14.33 15.60 -0.28
N ARG A 53 14.04 16.80 0.23
CA ARG A 53 14.89 17.99 0.01
C ARG A 53 16.30 17.79 0.56
N LEU A 54 16.44 17.22 1.76
CA LEU A 54 17.74 16.96 2.37
C LEU A 54 18.54 15.89 1.62
N ALA A 55 17.85 14.90 1.04
CA ALA A 55 18.46 13.86 0.22
C ALA A 55 18.74 14.30 -1.23
N GLY A 56 18.35 15.52 -1.62
CA GLY A 56 18.51 16.01 -2.99
C GLY A 56 17.62 15.29 -4.02
N VAL A 57 16.57 14.60 -3.56
CA VAL A 57 15.63 13.90 -4.45
C VAL A 57 14.40 14.76 -4.71
N GLY A 58 13.76 14.52 -5.85
CA GLY A 58 12.49 15.17 -6.21
C GLY A 58 11.39 14.91 -5.16
N ARG A 59 10.31 15.69 -5.26
CA ARG A 59 9.18 15.53 -4.34
C ARG A 59 8.60 14.13 -4.41
N PHE A 60 8.46 13.48 -3.26
CA PHE A 60 7.93 12.13 -3.12
C PHE A 60 6.93 12.09 -1.96
N THR A 61 5.70 11.67 -2.23
CA THR A 61 4.61 11.65 -1.25
C THR A 61 4.39 10.25 -0.67
N MET A 62 3.62 10.15 0.43
CA MET A 62 3.16 8.85 0.94
C MET A 62 2.30 8.07 -0.07
N HIS A 63 1.63 8.77 -0.98
CA HIS A 63 0.87 8.12 -2.05
C HIS A 63 1.81 7.48 -3.07
N ASP A 64 2.90 8.16 -3.42
CA ASP A 64 3.94 7.64 -4.31
C ASP A 64 4.64 6.45 -3.68
N LEU A 65 4.89 6.48 -2.36
CA LEU A 65 5.40 5.32 -1.63
C LEU A 65 4.44 4.13 -1.67
N LYS A 66 3.13 4.38 -1.57
CA LYS A 66 2.12 3.33 -1.76
C LYS A 66 2.15 2.76 -3.18
N HIS A 67 2.30 3.61 -4.20
CA HIS A 67 2.42 3.18 -5.60
C HIS A 67 3.66 2.30 -5.83
N LEU A 68 4.80 2.70 -5.26
CA LEU A 68 6.02 1.92 -5.28
C LEU A 68 5.82 0.56 -4.58
N GLY A 69 5.23 0.55 -3.38
CA GLY A 69 4.96 -0.68 -2.64
C GLY A 69 4.06 -1.66 -3.41
N ILE A 70 3.02 -1.16 -4.10
CA ILE A 70 2.17 -2.00 -4.95
C ILE A 70 2.96 -2.58 -6.12
N THR A 71 3.78 -1.76 -6.78
CA THR A 71 4.62 -2.18 -7.91
C THR A 71 5.58 -3.29 -7.51
N GLU A 72 6.31 -3.11 -6.41
CA GLU A 72 7.28 -4.11 -5.92
C GLU A 72 6.57 -5.38 -5.45
N ALA A 73 5.40 -5.26 -4.82
CA ALA A 73 4.61 -6.42 -4.41
C ALA A 73 4.13 -7.23 -5.63
N LEU A 74 3.69 -6.58 -6.71
CA LEU A 74 3.30 -7.25 -7.96
C LEU A 74 4.48 -7.96 -8.62
N ARG A 75 5.67 -7.34 -8.64
CA ARG A 75 6.89 -7.96 -9.15
C ARG A 75 7.27 -9.20 -8.34
N ALA A 76 7.29 -9.08 -7.03
CA ALA A 76 7.66 -10.17 -6.12
C ALA A 76 6.64 -11.32 -6.12
N SER A 77 5.35 -11.03 -6.38
CA SER A 77 4.28 -12.03 -6.44
C SER A 77 4.02 -12.59 -7.83
N ASN A 78 4.85 -12.24 -8.82
CA ASN A 78 4.66 -12.62 -10.22
C ASN A 78 3.26 -12.25 -10.76
N GLY A 79 2.74 -11.09 -10.33
CA GLY A 79 1.50 -10.51 -10.81
C GLY A 79 0.22 -10.96 -10.09
N ASP A 80 0.30 -11.54 -8.89
CA ASP A 80 -0.87 -11.87 -8.07
C ASP A 80 -1.60 -10.61 -7.59
N VAL A 81 -2.62 -10.20 -8.34
CA VAL A 81 -3.43 -9.00 -8.07
C VAL A 81 -4.25 -9.14 -6.79
N ASP A 82 -4.75 -10.33 -6.46
CA ASP A 82 -5.62 -10.53 -5.31
C ASP A 82 -4.83 -10.43 -4.00
N LEU A 83 -3.62 -11.01 -3.96
CA LEU A 83 -2.70 -10.84 -2.84
C LEU A 83 -2.35 -9.37 -2.64
N VAL A 84 -1.96 -8.66 -3.70
CA VAL A 84 -1.55 -7.26 -3.61
C VAL A 84 -2.73 -6.34 -3.26
N SER A 85 -3.94 -6.70 -3.72
CA SER A 85 -5.18 -6.02 -3.33
C SER A 85 -5.41 -6.07 -1.82
N ARG A 86 -5.26 -7.26 -1.22
CA ARG A 86 -5.38 -7.44 0.24
C ARG A 86 -4.30 -6.65 0.99
N LEU A 87 -3.04 -6.71 0.55
CA LEU A 87 -1.91 -6.04 1.21
C LEU A 87 -2.01 -4.51 1.17
N SER A 88 -2.38 -3.95 0.01
CA SER A 88 -2.40 -2.50 -0.21
C SER A 88 -3.75 -1.85 0.12
N ALA A 89 -4.76 -2.69 0.43
CA ALA A 89 -6.15 -2.30 0.59
C ALA A 89 -6.68 -1.47 -0.60
N THR A 90 -6.26 -1.85 -1.81
CA THR A 90 -6.64 -1.23 -3.07
C THR A 90 -7.43 -2.25 -3.88
N SER A 91 -8.52 -1.85 -4.53
CA SER A 91 -9.37 -2.82 -5.24
C SER A 91 -8.61 -3.50 -6.39
N PRO A 92 -8.89 -4.77 -6.69
CA PRO A 92 -8.25 -5.48 -7.81
C PRO A 92 -8.42 -4.74 -9.14
N ARG A 93 -9.60 -4.15 -9.37
CA ARG A 93 -9.89 -3.31 -10.54
C ARG A 93 -8.91 -2.14 -10.68
N LEU A 94 -8.70 -1.38 -9.61
CA LEU A 94 -7.78 -0.23 -9.64
C LEU A 94 -6.32 -0.67 -9.80
N ILE A 95 -5.95 -1.84 -9.26
CA ILE A 95 -4.62 -2.40 -9.47
C ILE A 95 -4.42 -2.79 -10.94
N ALA A 96 -5.39 -3.50 -11.54
CA ALA A 96 -5.32 -3.90 -12.94
C ALA A 96 -5.27 -2.67 -13.88
N GLU A 97 -6.08 -1.64 -13.60
CA GLU A 97 -6.14 -0.40 -14.39
C GLU A 97 -4.83 0.40 -14.31
N ARG A 98 -4.26 0.56 -13.11
CA ARG A 98 -3.10 1.45 -12.90
C ARG A 98 -1.75 0.76 -13.11
N TYR A 99 -1.67 -0.55 -12.89
CA TYR A 99 -0.42 -1.31 -12.93
C TYR A 99 -0.45 -2.45 -13.96
N GLY A 100 -1.44 -2.48 -14.85
CA GLY A 100 -1.57 -3.52 -15.88
C GLY A 100 -0.31 -3.70 -16.75
N HIS A 101 0.42 -2.61 -16.99
CA HIS A 101 1.70 -2.64 -17.71
C HIS A 101 2.79 -3.47 -16.99
N ILE A 102 2.76 -3.54 -15.65
CA ILE A 102 3.71 -4.32 -14.84
C ILE A 102 3.41 -5.83 -14.94
N LEU A 103 2.14 -6.18 -15.17
CA LEU A 103 1.68 -7.55 -15.29
C LEU A 103 2.04 -8.21 -16.64
N GLY A 104 2.82 -7.55 -17.50
CA GLY A 104 3.05 -7.98 -18.88
C GLY A 104 1.80 -7.91 -19.76
N ARG A 105 0.75 -7.21 -19.32
CA ARG A 105 -0.54 -7.06 -20.02
C ARG A 105 -0.58 -5.80 -20.87
N GLY A 106 0.45 -5.58 -21.69
CA GLY A 106 0.30 -4.71 -22.86
C GLY A 106 -0.69 -5.35 -23.83
N ASP A 107 -1.78 -4.65 -24.10
CA ASP A 107 -2.65 -4.77 -25.28
C ASP A 107 -3.84 -5.75 -25.34
N HIS A 108 -4.05 -6.73 -24.44
CA HIS A 108 -5.15 -7.71 -24.67
C HIS A 108 -6.19 -7.97 -23.55
N VAL A 109 -6.14 -7.35 -22.37
CA VAL A 109 -6.98 -7.82 -21.23
C VAL A 109 -8.01 -6.81 -20.71
N VAL A 110 -8.07 -5.58 -21.25
CA VAL A 110 -9.15 -4.63 -20.86
C VAL A 110 -10.54 -5.16 -21.27
N GLN A 111 -10.62 -6.11 -22.22
CA GLN A 111 -11.88 -6.75 -22.62
C GLN A 111 -12.29 -7.97 -21.76
N GLY A 112 -11.39 -8.57 -20.97
CA GLY A 112 -11.68 -9.83 -20.26
C GLY A 112 -12.35 -9.67 -18.89
N VAL A 113 -11.96 -8.63 -18.13
CA VAL A 113 -12.42 -8.48 -16.74
C VAL A 113 -13.80 -7.80 -16.65
N ALA A 114 -14.19 -7.01 -17.66
CA ALA A 114 -15.53 -6.43 -17.74
C ALA A 114 -16.61 -7.47 -18.10
N THR A 115 -16.24 -8.52 -18.83
CA THR A 115 -17.18 -9.54 -19.35
C THR A 115 -17.62 -10.53 -18.25
N ASN A 116 -16.78 -10.80 -17.25
CA ASN A 116 -17.07 -11.81 -16.22
C ASN A 116 -17.92 -11.33 -15.03
N ILE A 117 -18.20 -10.02 -14.89
CA ILE A 117 -19.05 -9.53 -13.79
C ILE A 117 -20.53 -9.53 -14.18
N TYR A 118 -20.88 -9.50 -15.47
CA TYR A 118 -22.28 -9.53 -15.92
C TYR A 118 -22.85 -10.94 -16.12
N GLN A 119 -22.03 -11.99 -16.22
CA GLN A 119 -22.54 -13.36 -16.37
C GLN A 119 -22.79 -14.10 -15.05
N LEU A 120 -22.41 -13.53 -13.90
CA LEU A 120 -22.60 -14.15 -12.57
C LEU A 120 -23.84 -13.66 -11.81
N VAL A 121 -24.71 -12.86 -12.44
CA VAL A 121 -26.02 -12.44 -11.87
C VAL A 121 -27.20 -12.93 -12.74
N ALA A 122 -26.95 -13.87 -13.64
CA ALA A 122 -27.96 -14.47 -14.50
C ALA A 122 -27.89 -16.01 -14.46
N ILE A 123 -27.99 -16.57 -13.25
CA ILE A 123 -28.52 -17.93 -13.01
C ILE A 123 -29.39 -17.85 -11.76
#